data_AF-A0A8T3XNE3-F1
#
_entry.id   AF-A0A8T3XNE3-F1
#
_cell.length_a   1.000
_cell.length_b   1.000
_cell.length_c   1.000
_cell.angle_alpha   90.00
_cell.angle_beta   90.00
_cell.angle_gamma   90.00
#
_symmetry.space_group_name_H-M   'P 1'
#
loop_
_entity.id
_entity.type
_entity.pdbx_description
1 polymer ?
#
loop_
_entity_poly.entity_id
_entity_poly.type
_entity_poly.pdbx_seq_one_letter_code
_entity_poly.pdbx_strand_id
1 'polypeptide(L)'
;MDIDEFLDRELSDLDLETGKTEKNEPLAEFQDESPLAENIRADLSKGNIEQAEQAYMQLWHILSQQKLKWNKELYDQLTQLGRQFAGMLNQAYADAKSKSGHITELISRARAALQQGKKEAPFKLYSEMQEIFNSIPSAFFDERRIIEAQISDFYRELKGTTDNELLKRVYSLIAEISQLIDKINLAIRSNDIINATVNYNKCIELYNQVPEGFLRHKNSLGMRLLEIYRSLSISNEISNLQRQLVQQPQFQQPEIQVQGQAQAPMNAGARKERAKKNMEKGFFNEAFKDIQEALKIEPNDAEAKALQAKIKTLQ
;
A
#
# COMPACT_ATOMS: atom_id res chain seq x y z
N MET A 1 18.89 11.77 -49.24
CA MET A 1 17.79 12.64 -48.80
C MET A 1 18.27 14.03 -49.09
N ASP A 2 17.65 14.66 -50.09
CA ASP A 2 18.04 15.99 -50.55
C ASP A 2 17.56 17.02 -49.51
N ILE A 3 18.35 18.06 -49.27
CA ILE A 3 18.03 19.06 -48.22
C ILE A 3 16.72 19.77 -48.55
N ASP A 4 16.42 19.96 -49.83
CA ASP A 4 15.19 20.60 -50.30
C ASP A 4 13.95 19.75 -50.00
N GLU A 5 14.06 18.42 -50.10
CA GLU A 5 12.93 17.50 -49.82
C GLU A 5 12.62 17.40 -48.32
N PHE A 6 13.61 17.64 -47.46
CA PHE A 6 13.40 17.72 -46.01
C PHE A 6 12.72 19.04 -45.61
N LEU A 7 13.08 20.15 -46.24
CA LEU A 7 12.51 21.47 -45.94
C LEU A 7 11.05 21.59 -46.40
N ASP A 8 10.71 21.05 -47.57
CA ASP A 8 9.32 21.06 -48.06
C ASP A 8 8.38 20.24 -47.18
N ARG A 9 8.89 19.15 -46.60
CA ARG A 9 8.10 18.28 -45.71
C ARG A 9 7.85 18.92 -44.35
N GLU A 10 8.86 19.52 -43.73
CA GLU A 10 8.69 20.28 -42.47
C GLU A 10 7.78 21.51 -42.65
N LEU A 11 7.83 22.17 -43.82
CA LEU A 11 6.92 23.28 -44.12
C LEU A 11 5.46 22.83 -44.32
N SER A 12 5.24 21.61 -44.83
CA SER A 12 3.88 21.07 -45.03
C SER A 12 3.17 20.69 -43.73
N ASP A 13 3.90 20.29 -42.68
CA ASP A 13 3.33 19.96 -41.37
C ASP A 13 2.99 21.22 -40.53
N LEU A 14 3.43 22.41 -40.97
CA LEU A 14 3.18 23.69 -40.31
C LEU A 14 1.93 24.43 -40.81
N ASP A 15 1.15 23.85 -41.74
CA ASP A 15 -0.11 24.41 -42.27
C ASP A 15 0.02 25.86 -42.82
N LEU A 16 1.22 26.23 -43.26
CA LEU A 16 1.49 27.51 -43.90
C LEU A 16 1.13 27.40 -45.39
N GLU A 17 -0.14 27.66 -45.73
CA GLU A 17 -0.61 27.77 -47.12
C GLU A 17 0.26 28.81 -47.89
N THR A 18 1.24 28.35 -48.64
CA THR A 18 1.94 29.18 -49.62
C THR A 18 1.01 29.46 -50.80
N GLY A 19 0.44 30.66 -50.84
CA GLY A 19 0.02 31.28 -52.09
C GLY A 19 -1.48 31.27 -52.36
N LYS A 20 -2.23 32.10 -51.62
CA LYS A 20 -3.26 32.93 -52.23
C LYS A 20 -2.74 34.36 -52.22
N THR A 21 -2.63 34.96 -53.40
CA THR A 21 -2.41 36.40 -53.60
C THR A 21 -3.43 37.17 -52.78
N GLU A 22 -3.03 37.58 -51.58
CA GLU A 22 -3.76 38.54 -50.77
C GLU A 22 -3.93 39.80 -51.59
N LYS A 23 -5.19 40.22 -51.73
CA LYS A 23 -5.52 41.58 -52.17
C LYS A 23 -4.70 42.52 -51.30
N ASN A 24 -3.90 43.39 -51.91
CA ASN A 24 -3.32 44.56 -51.27
C ASN A 24 -4.47 45.37 -50.66
N GLU A 25 -4.80 45.08 -49.41
CA GLU A 25 -5.54 46.01 -48.58
C GLU A 25 -4.67 47.26 -48.44
N PRO A 26 -5.25 48.47 -48.60
CA PRO A 26 -4.50 49.69 -48.39
C PRO A 26 -3.94 49.66 -46.97
N LEU A 27 -2.60 49.72 -46.87
CA LEU A 27 -1.87 49.91 -45.62
C LEU A 27 -2.60 50.99 -44.82
N ALA A 28 -3.31 50.57 -43.77
CA ALA A 28 -4.01 51.47 -42.87
C ALA A 28 -2.99 52.52 -42.39
N GLU A 29 -3.38 53.80 -42.46
CA GLU A 29 -2.57 54.88 -41.92
C GLU A 29 -2.27 54.56 -40.45
N PHE A 30 -0.99 54.34 -40.17
CA PHE A 30 -0.48 53.93 -38.87
C PHE A 30 -0.85 54.99 -37.83
N GLN A 31 -1.82 54.67 -36.97
CA GLN A 31 -2.07 55.41 -35.74
C GLN A 31 -1.17 54.87 -34.64
N ASP A 32 -0.24 55.74 -34.22
CA ASP A 32 0.68 55.69 -33.08
C ASP A 32 1.32 54.34 -32.72
N GLU A 33 2.64 54.25 -32.88
CA GLU A 33 3.51 53.20 -32.30
C GLU A 33 3.72 53.37 -30.78
N SER A 34 3.27 54.50 -30.22
CA SER A 34 3.34 54.85 -28.80
C SER A 34 2.70 53.83 -27.81
N PRO A 35 1.55 53.20 -28.08
CA PRO A 35 0.86 52.38 -27.10
C PRO A 35 1.57 51.05 -26.84
N LEU A 36 2.27 50.46 -27.83
CA LEU A 36 3.02 49.21 -27.60
C LEU A 36 4.24 49.44 -26.70
N ALA A 37 4.98 50.53 -26.92
CA ALA A 37 6.12 50.88 -26.07
C ALA A 37 5.68 51.20 -24.64
N GLU A 38 4.54 51.88 -24.47
CA GLU A 38 3.95 52.14 -23.16
C GLU A 38 3.47 50.86 -22.47
N ASN A 39 2.83 49.94 -23.20
CA ASN A 39 2.42 48.64 -22.67
C ASN A 39 3.61 47.81 -22.20
N ILE A 40 4.71 47.75 -22.99
CA ILE A 40 5.93 47.05 -22.57
C ILE A 40 6.48 47.67 -21.28
N ARG A 41 6.56 49.01 -21.18
CA ARG A 41 7.01 49.67 -19.95
C ARG A 41 6.08 49.38 -18.77
N ALA A 42 4.77 49.36 -18.99
CA ALA A 42 3.79 49.07 -17.96
C ALA A 42 3.89 47.61 -17.46
N ASP A 43 4.05 46.64 -18.36
CA ASP A 43 4.22 45.23 -18.01
C ASP A 43 5.55 44.97 -17.33
N LEU A 44 6.63 45.58 -17.82
CA LEU A 44 7.92 45.61 -17.15
C LEU A 44 7.77 46.17 -15.73
N SER A 45 7.12 47.32 -15.53
CA SER A 45 6.94 47.90 -14.20
C SER A 45 6.17 47.00 -13.22
N LYS A 46 5.33 46.09 -13.74
CA LYS A 46 4.56 45.10 -12.96
C LYS A 46 5.30 43.77 -12.75
N GLY A 47 6.45 43.56 -13.39
CA GLY A 47 7.15 42.28 -13.39
C GLY A 47 6.55 41.23 -14.34
N ASN A 48 5.66 41.64 -15.24
CA ASN A 48 4.99 40.81 -16.24
C ASN A 48 5.92 40.55 -17.44
N ILE A 49 7.02 39.82 -17.21
CA ILE A 49 8.11 39.66 -18.21
C ILE A 49 7.60 38.99 -19.48
N GLU A 50 6.70 38.01 -19.37
CA GLU A 50 6.15 37.27 -20.52
C GLU A 50 5.31 38.17 -21.43
N GLN A 51 4.43 38.99 -20.86
CA GLN A 51 3.62 39.94 -21.61
C GLN A 51 4.50 41.03 -22.23
N ALA A 52 5.51 41.51 -21.49
CA ALA A 52 6.48 42.47 -21.99
C ALA A 52 7.30 41.91 -23.17
N GLU A 53 7.72 40.65 -23.10
CA GLU A 53 8.43 39.96 -24.17
C GLU A 53 7.55 39.81 -25.42
N GLN A 54 6.31 39.35 -25.27
CA GLN A 54 5.36 39.23 -26.38
C GLN A 54 5.11 40.58 -27.06
N ALA A 55 4.87 41.63 -26.29
CA ALA A 55 4.67 42.97 -26.82
C ALA A 55 5.94 43.53 -27.50
N TYR A 56 7.13 43.21 -26.97
CA TYR A 56 8.39 43.57 -27.60
C TYR A 56 8.60 42.84 -28.94
N MET A 57 8.28 41.55 -29.02
CA MET A 57 8.34 40.78 -30.27
C MET A 57 7.36 41.30 -31.32
N GLN A 58 6.15 41.70 -30.91
CA GLN A 58 5.18 42.36 -31.80
C GLN A 58 5.70 43.70 -32.31
N LEU A 59 6.26 44.53 -31.43
CA LEU A 59 6.88 45.80 -31.82
C LEU A 59 8.02 45.57 -32.82
N TRP A 60 8.90 44.60 -32.56
CA TRP A 60 9.98 44.23 -33.48
C TRP A 60 9.45 43.75 -34.84
N HIS A 61 8.40 42.93 -34.85
CA HIS A 61 7.78 42.46 -36.09
C HIS A 61 7.24 43.61 -36.94
N ILE A 62 6.49 44.54 -36.34
CA ILE A 62 5.97 45.75 -37.01
C ILE A 62 7.12 46.57 -37.61
N LEU A 63 8.18 46.79 -36.83
CA LEU A 63 9.36 47.55 -37.28
C LEU A 63 10.08 46.87 -38.45
N SER A 64 10.17 45.54 -38.44
CA SER A 64 10.83 44.78 -39.51
C SER A 64 10.08 44.82 -40.84
N GLN A 65 8.75 44.99 -40.81
CA GLN A 65 7.90 45.11 -42.00
C GLN A 65 7.96 46.50 -42.63
N GLN A 66 8.26 47.52 -41.83
CA GLN A 66 8.50 48.84 -42.38
C GLN A 66 9.81 48.81 -43.18
N LYS A 67 9.79 49.33 -44.41
CA LYS A 67 10.94 49.40 -45.33
C LYS A 67 12.05 50.36 -44.85
N LEU A 68 12.39 50.33 -43.57
CA LEU A 68 13.53 50.98 -42.91
C LEU A 68 13.65 52.48 -43.21
N LYS A 69 12.53 53.22 -43.15
CA LYS A 69 12.63 54.68 -43.06
C LYS A 69 13.15 55.02 -41.67
N TRP A 70 14.44 55.28 -41.57
CA TRP A 70 15.16 55.47 -40.32
C TRP A 70 14.55 56.65 -39.53
N ASN A 71 13.96 56.37 -38.37
CA ASN A 71 13.49 57.36 -37.41
C ASN A 71 14.39 57.33 -36.17
N LYS A 72 15.15 58.41 -35.96
CA LYS A 72 16.11 58.52 -34.85
C LYS A 72 15.42 58.43 -33.49
N GLU A 73 14.26 59.04 -33.33
CA GLU A 73 13.53 59.05 -32.05
C GLU A 73 13.06 57.65 -31.67
N LEU A 74 12.50 56.93 -32.63
CA LEU A 74 12.07 55.54 -32.46
C LEU A 74 13.26 54.63 -32.10
N TYR A 75 14.40 54.82 -32.76
CA TYR A 75 15.64 54.10 -32.43
C TYR A 75 16.10 54.38 -30.98
N ASP A 76 16.09 55.65 -30.55
CA ASP A 76 16.49 56.03 -29.20
C ASP A 76 15.51 55.44 -28.15
N GLN A 77 14.21 55.43 -28.44
CA GLN A 77 13.18 54.82 -27.58
C GLN A 77 13.36 53.30 -27.46
N LEU A 78 13.59 52.60 -28.58
CA LEU A 78 13.86 51.15 -28.59
C LEU A 78 15.14 50.81 -27.86
N THR A 79 16.18 51.62 -28.01
CA THR A 79 17.45 51.45 -27.29
C THR A 79 17.24 51.61 -25.79
N GLN A 80 16.47 52.60 -25.35
CA GLN A 80 16.12 52.80 -23.94
C GLN A 80 15.30 51.61 -23.41
N LEU A 81 14.30 51.16 -24.17
CA LEU A 81 13.46 50.03 -23.80
C LEU A 81 14.28 48.74 -23.68
N GLY A 82 15.18 48.49 -24.63
CA GLY A 82 16.08 47.34 -24.59
C GLY A 82 17.00 47.34 -23.35
N ARG A 83 17.51 48.51 -22.94
CA ARG A 83 18.29 48.63 -21.69
C ARG A 83 17.45 48.35 -20.45
N GLN A 84 16.22 48.87 -20.40
CA GLN A 84 15.29 48.62 -19.29
C GLN A 84 14.92 47.14 -19.20
N PHE A 85 14.58 46.53 -20.34
CA PHE A 85 14.27 45.12 -20.46
C PHE A 85 15.46 44.25 -20.01
N ALA A 86 16.68 44.54 -20.48
CA ALA A 86 17.88 43.81 -20.08
C ALA A 86 18.16 43.92 -18.57
N GLY A 87 17.99 45.10 -17.98
CA GLY A 87 18.16 45.30 -16.54
C GLY A 87 17.17 44.45 -15.72
N MET A 88 15.91 44.46 -16.13
CA MET A 88 14.86 43.67 -15.49
C MET A 88 15.04 42.16 -15.66
N LEU A 89 15.41 41.73 -16.87
CA LEU A 89 15.69 40.32 -17.15
C LEU A 89 16.86 39.81 -16.31
N ASN A 90 17.93 40.61 -16.17
CA ASN A 90 19.05 40.26 -15.29
C ASN A 90 18.64 40.15 -13.82
N GLN A 91 17.78 41.03 -13.33
CA GLN A 91 17.27 40.97 -11.97
C GLN A 91 16.40 39.73 -11.75
N ALA A 92 15.48 39.45 -12.68
CA ALA A 92 14.61 38.29 -12.62
C ALA A 92 15.39 36.98 -12.76
N TYR A 93 16.44 36.96 -13.58
CA TYR A 93 17.37 35.83 -13.69
C TYR A 93 18.10 35.56 -12.37
N ALA A 94 18.60 36.61 -11.71
CA ALA A 94 19.26 36.48 -10.41
C ALA A 94 18.29 35.95 -9.33
N ASP A 95 17.04 36.42 -9.32
CA ASP A 95 15.98 35.92 -8.43
C ASP A 95 15.65 34.44 -8.71
N ALA A 96 15.43 34.08 -9.99
CA ALA A 96 15.17 32.70 -10.41
C ALA A 96 16.33 31.77 -10.00
N LYS A 97 17.57 32.21 -10.17
CA LYS A 97 18.77 31.46 -9.74
C LYS A 97 18.84 31.29 -8.22
N SER A 98 18.50 32.33 -7.45
CA SER A 98 18.42 32.26 -5.99
C SER A 98 17.37 31.25 -5.54
N LYS A 99 16.16 31.32 -6.12
CA LYS A 99 15.06 30.37 -5.87
C LYS A 99 15.45 28.93 -6.22
N SER A 100 16.13 28.73 -7.35
CA SER A 100 16.68 27.43 -7.73
C SER A 100 17.68 26.88 -6.69
N GLY A 101 18.58 27.73 -6.18
CA GLY A 101 19.49 27.37 -5.10
C GLY A 101 18.75 26.98 -3.82
N HIS A 102 17.71 27.71 -3.47
CA HIS A 102 16.89 27.43 -2.29
C HIS A 102 16.13 26.10 -2.40
N ILE A 103 15.57 25.78 -3.58
CA ILE A 103 14.96 24.47 -3.84
C ILE A 103 15.98 23.34 -3.67
N THR A 104 17.21 23.52 -4.16
CA THR A 104 18.28 22.52 -4.01
C THR A 104 18.62 22.26 -2.52
N GLU A 105 18.64 23.32 -1.71
CA GLU A 105 18.82 23.21 -0.26
C GLU A 105 17.63 22.50 0.42
N LEU A 106 16.39 22.84 0.03
CA LEU A 106 15.18 22.17 0.51
C LEU A 106 15.22 20.68 0.20
N ILE A 107 15.61 20.28 -1.01
CA ILE A 107 15.76 18.86 -1.40
C ILE A 107 16.77 18.17 -0.50
N SER A 108 17.92 18.79 -0.24
CA SER A 108 18.97 18.23 0.62
C SER A 108 18.48 18.03 2.06
N ARG A 109 17.77 19.02 2.61
CA ARG A 109 17.15 18.93 3.95
C ARG A 109 16.08 17.85 4.00
N ALA A 110 15.26 17.73 2.94
CA ALA A 110 14.19 16.74 2.87
C ALA A 110 14.73 15.31 2.79
N ARG A 111 15.81 15.09 2.02
CA ARG A 111 16.55 13.80 2.00
C ARG A 111 17.15 13.45 3.36
N ALA A 112 17.76 14.43 4.05
CA ALA A 112 18.26 14.20 5.41
C ALA A 112 17.13 13.83 6.38
N ALA A 113 15.96 14.47 6.26
CA ALA A 113 14.78 14.11 7.07
C ALA A 113 14.25 12.70 6.75
N LEU A 114 14.24 12.29 5.48
CA LEU A 114 13.90 10.92 5.07
C LEU A 114 14.85 9.89 5.69
N GLN A 115 16.16 10.14 5.64
CA GLN A 115 17.17 9.25 6.25
C GLN A 115 17.01 9.13 7.77
N GLN A 116 16.49 10.17 8.43
CA GLN A 116 16.17 10.16 9.86
C GLN A 116 14.82 9.46 10.17
N GLY A 117 14.09 8.98 9.16
CA GLY A 117 12.77 8.36 9.34
C GLY A 117 11.66 9.36 9.71
N LYS A 118 11.88 10.67 9.54
CA LYS A 118 10.85 11.68 9.79
C LYS A 118 9.88 11.70 8.61
N LYS A 119 8.68 11.18 8.81
CA LYS A 119 7.72 10.97 7.70
C LYS A 119 7.07 12.25 7.19
N GLU A 120 6.67 13.16 8.08
CA GLU A 120 5.90 14.35 7.69
C GLU A 120 6.76 15.48 7.12
N ALA A 121 7.99 15.64 7.62
CA ALA A 121 8.85 16.77 7.26
C ALA A 121 9.19 16.81 5.75
N PRO A 122 9.53 15.69 5.08
CA PRO A 122 9.79 15.66 3.64
C PRO A 122 8.59 16.12 2.79
N PHE A 123 7.36 15.78 3.16
CA PHE A 123 6.17 16.23 2.43
C PHE A 123 5.93 17.74 2.59
N LYS A 124 6.15 18.30 3.79
CA LYS A 124 6.06 19.75 4.01
C LYS A 124 7.07 20.50 3.15
N LEU A 125 8.32 20.03 3.14
CA LEU A 125 9.38 20.60 2.32
C LEU A 125 9.08 20.47 0.81
N TYR A 126 8.48 19.35 0.38
CA TYR A 126 8.05 19.17 -1.01
C TYR A 126 7.00 20.21 -1.43
N SER A 127 6.00 20.48 -0.59
CA SER A 127 5.01 21.53 -0.86
C SER A 127 5.66 22.91 -0.98
N GLU A 128 6.60 23.24 -0.10
CA GLU A 128 7.38 24.49 -0.15
C GLU A 128 8.19 24.60 -1.45
N MET A 129 8.83 23.51 -1.91
CA MET A 129 9.54 23.48 -3.20
C MET A 129 8.61 23.78 -4.38
N GLN A 130 7.39 23.23 -4.37
CA GLN A 130 6.39 23.46 -5.43
C GLN A 130 5.92 24.91 -5.47
N GLU A 131 5.68 25.53 -4.30
CA GLU A 131 5.34 26.95 -4.22
C GLU A 131 6.45 27.84 -4.78
N ILE A 132 7.71 27.58 -4.41
CA ILE A 132 8.85 28.33 -4.93
C ILE A 132 9.02 28.10 -6.44
N PHE A 133 8.91 26.86 -6.91
CA PHE A 133 9.03 26.51 -8.33
C PHE A 133 7.98 27.23 -9.19
N ASN A 134 6.73 27.26 -8.73
CA ASN A 134 5.64 27.96 -9.42
C ASN A 134 5.85 29.49 -9.47
N SER A 135 6.69 30.04 -8.59
CA SER A 135 7.06 31.46 -8.59
C SER A 135 8.22 31.82 -9.53
N ILE A 136 8.81 30.85 -10.24
CA ILE A 136 9.85 31.08 -11.25
C ILE A 136 9.16 31.37 -12.60
N PRO A 137 9.41 32.54 -13.24
CA PRO A 137 8.79 32.88 -14.53
C PRO A 137 9.07 31.84 -15.62
N SER A 138 8.11 31.59 -16.51
CA SER A 138 8.26 30.54 -17.55
C SER A 138 9.31 30.89 -18.62
N ALA A 139 9.62 32.18 -18.78
CA ALA A 139 10.71 32.67 -19.62
C ALA A 139 12.09 32.07 -19.27
N PHE A 140 12.29 31.59 -18.04
CA PHE A 140 13.51 30.90 -17.59
C PHE A 140 13.38 29.38 -17.77
N PHE A 141 13.11 28.95 -19.01
CA PHE A 141 12.80 27.56 -19.34
C PHE A 141 13.91 26.58 -18.91
N ASP A 142 15.17 26.91 -19.17
CA ASP A 142 16.29 26.01 -18.86
C ASP A 142 16.45 25.79 -17.35
N GLU A 143 16.43 26.87 -16.55
CA GLU A 143 16.46 26.78 -15.09
C GLU A 143 15.27 26.00 -14.55
N ARG A 144 14.06 26.28 -15.06
CA ARG A 144 12.84 25.55 -14.64
C ARG A 144 12.95 24.08 -14.97
N ARG A 145 13.39 23.71 -16.17
CA ARG A 145 13.55 22.31 -16.59
C ARG A 145 14.52 21.54 -15.69
N ILE A 146 15.66 22.15 -15.33
CA ILE A 146 16.63 21.53 -14.43
C ILE A 146 16.00 21.28 -13.06
N ILE A 147 15.29 22.28 -12.52
CA ILE A 147 14.67 22.18 -11.18
C ILE A 147 13.48 21.21 -11.17
N GLU A 148 12.67 21.21 -12.21
CA GLU A 148 11.55 20.27 -12.36
C GLU A 148 12.04 18.81 -12.36
N ALA A 149 13.15 18.54 -13.04
CA ALA A 149 13.79 17.22 -13.01
C ALA A 149 14.23 16.84 -11.58
N GLN A 150 14.86 17.77 -10.84
CA GLN A 150 15.28 17.52 -9.46
C GLN A 150 14.11 17.29 -8.50
N ILE A 151 13.04 18.09 -8.61
CA ILE A 151 11.82 17.94 -7.81
C ILE A 151 11.15 16.59 -8.13
N SER A 152 11.08 16.22 -9.40
CA SER A 152 10.51 14.94 -9.86
C SER A 152 11.30 13.75 -9.33
N ASP A 153 12.64 13.82 -9.39
CA ASP A 153 13.54 12.81 -8.82
C ASP A 153 13.31 12.62 -7.33
N PHE A 154 13.24 13.74 -6.59
CA PHE A 154 12.96 13.72 -5.16
C PHE A 154 11.56 13.16 -4.85
N TYR A 155 10.53 13.51 -5.63
CA TYR A 155 9.18 12.96 -5.46
C TYR A 155 9.15 11.44 -5.65
N ARG A 156 9.89 10.92 -6.65
CA ARG A 156 10.03 9.46 -6.86
C ARG A 156 10.68 8.78 -5.66
N GLU A 157 11.73 9.38 -5.08
CA GLU A 157 12.40 8.89 -3.87
C GLU A 157 11.46 8.88 -2.65
N LEU A 158 10.72 9.97 -2.44
CA LEU A 158 9.75 10.13 -1.37
C LEU A 158 8.63 9.08 -1.45
N LYS A 159 8.06 8.89 -2.65
CA LYS A 159 7.04 7.87 -2.91
C LYS A 159 7.60 6.47 -2.68
N GLY A 160 8.78 6.16 -3.23
CA GLY A 160 9.42 4.86 -3.06
C GLY A 160 9.68 4.51 -1.60
N THR A 161 10.07 5.47 -0.77
CA THR A 161 10.29 5.26 0.67
C THR A 161 8.96 4.96 1.38
N THR A 162 7.92 5.72 1.08
CA THR A 162 6.58 5.54 1.66
C THR A 162 5.98 4.19 1.28
N ASP A 163 6.07 3.82 0.00
CA ASP A 163 5.57 2.54 -0.52
C ASP A 163 6.33 1.36 0.12
N ASN A 164 7.65 1.46 0.26
CA ASN A 164 8.46 0.42 0.90
C ASN A 164 8.12 0.22 2.37
N GLU A 165 7.87 1.28 3.12
CA GLU A 165 7.43 1.16 4.52
C GLU A 165 6.04 0.52 4.64
N LEU A 166 5.11 0.94 3.77
CA LEU A 166 3.77 0.36 3.71
C LEU A 166 3.84 -1.13 3.37
N LEU A 167 4.65 -1.51 2.38
CA LEU A 167 4.91 -2.89 2.00
C LEU A 167 5.49 -3.68 3.17
N LYS A 168 6.52 -3.17 3.85
CA LYS A 168 7.10 -3.82 5.04
C LYS A 168 6.06 -4.07 6.12
N ARG A 169 5.21 -3.07 6.43
CA ARG A 169 4.13 -3.21 7.40
C ARG A 169 3.13 -4.29 6.99
N VAL A 170 2.71 -4.30 5.73
CA VAL A 170 1.78 -5.30 5.20
C VAL A 170 2.37 -6.70 5.27
N TYR A 171 3.62 -6.90 4.87
CA TYR A 171 4.27 -8.20 4.97
C TYR A 171 4.44 -8.66 6.41
N SER A 172 4.71 -7.76 7.35
CA SER A 172 4.73 -8.07 8.78
C SER A 172 3.38 -8.58 9.27
N LEU A 173 2.27 -7.89 8.91
CA LEU A 173 0.91 -8.32 9.25
C LEU A 173 0.59 -9.70 8.67
N ILE A 174 0.95 -9.95 7.40
CA ILE A 174 0.74 -11.25 6.74
C ILE A 174 1.51 -12.37 7.45
N ALA A 175 2.76 -12.10 7.86
CA ALA A 175 3.58 -13.05 8.58
C ALA A 175 2.99 -13.37 9.97
N GLU A 176 2.56 -12.36 10.70
CA GLU A 176 1.92 -12.52 12.02
C GLU A 176 0.60 -13.31 11.92
N ILE A 177 -0.26 -12.98 10.95
CA ILE A 177 -1.48 -13.75 10.69
C ILE A 177 -1.13 -15.21 10.36
N SER A 178 -0.11 -15.46 9.55
CA SER A 178 0.28 -16.83 9.21
C SER A 178 0.74 -17.63 10.43
N GLN A 179 1.49 -17.01 11.34
CA GLN A 179 1.87 -17.65 12.61
C GLN A 179 0.67 -17.95 13.52
N LEU A 180 -0.32 -17.04 13.57
CA LEU A 180 -1.55 -17.28 14.31
C LEU A 180 -2.37 -18.42 13.71
N ILE A 181 -2.43 -18.52 12.37
CA ILE A 181 -3.07 -19.63 11.67
C ILE A 181 -2.46 -20.97 12.09
N ASP A 182 -1.13 -21.06 12.18
CA ASP A 182 -0.45 -22.28 12.61
C ASP A 182 -0.79 -22.65 14.06
N LYS A 183 -0.87 -21.65 14.95
CA LYS A 183 -1.31 -21.83 16.35
C LYS A 183 -2.76 -22.30 16.45
N ILE A 184 -3.66 -21.75 15.64
CA ILE A 184 -5.06 -22.17 15.59
C ILE A 184 -5.16 -23.64 15.16
N ASN A 185 -4.44 -24.02 14.11
CA ASN A 185 -4.41 -25.40 13.63
C ASN A 185 -3.90 -26.37 14.70
N LEU A 186 -2.87 -25.98 15.46
CA LEU A 186 -2.37 -26.78 16.58
C LEU A 186 -3.41 -26.92 17.70
N ALA A 187 -4.04 -25.81 18.09
CA ALA A 187 -5.08 -25.79 19.13
C ALA A 187 -6.31 -26.63 18.75
N ILE A 188 -6.74 -26.59 17.48
CA ILE A 188 -7.81 -27.46 16.97
C ILE A 188 -7.44 -28.93 17.11
N ARG A 189 -6.20 -29.32 16.74
CA ARG A 189 -5.73 -30.72 16.85
C ARG A 189 -5.66 -31.22 18.30
N SER A 190 -5.36 -30.33 19.25
CA SER A 190 -5.36 -30.65 20.68
C SER A 190 -6.73 -30.52 21.34
N ASN A 191 -7.80 -30.30 20.58
CA ASN A 191 -9.17 -30.05 21.06
C ASN A 191 -9.28 -28.84 22.02
N ASP A 192 -8.37 -27.88 21.90
CA ASP A 192 -8.35 -26.63 22.68
C ASP A 192 -9.09 -25.51 21.92
N ILE A 193 -10.42 -25.64 21.89
CA ILE A 193 -11.30 -24.77 21.09
C ILE A 193 -11.28 -23.31 21.56
N ILE A 194 -11.06 -23.09 22.86
CA ILE A 194 -11.02 -21.73 23.44
C ILE A 194 -9.82 -20.98 22.87
N ASN A 195 -8.62 -21.57 22.94
CA ASN A 195 -7.41 -20.93 22.42
C ASN A 195 -7.46 -20.77 20.89
N ALA A 196 -8.04 -21.74 20.16
CA ALA A 196 -8.26 -21.60 18.72
C ALA A 196 -9.14 -20.38 18.39
N THR A 197 -10.23 -20.19 19.14
CA THR A 197 -11.18 -19.07 18.94
C THR A 197 -10.53 -17.72 19.25
N VAL A 198 -9.77 -17.62 20.35
CA VAL A 198 -9.06 -16.38 20.72
C VAL A 198 -8.06 -15.97 19.63
N ASN A 199 -7.24 -16.91 19.14
CA ASN A 199 -6.29 -16.64 18.07
C ASN A 199 -6.99 -16.28 16.74
N TYR A 200 -8.11 -16.94 16.42
CA TYR A 200 -8.90 -16.61 15.22
C TYR A 200 -9.44 -15.18 15.24
N ASN A 201 -10.00 -14.74 16.37
CA ASN A 201 -10.45 -13.35 16.52
C ASN A 201 -9.28 -12.36 16.33
N LYS A 202 -8.10 -12.71 16.84
CA LYS A 202 -6.90 -11.89 16.63
C LYS A 202 -6.48 -11.81 15.15
N CYS A 203 -6.60 -12.91 14.40
CA CYS A 203 -6.38 -12.88 12.95
C CYS A 203 -7.33 -11.91 12.24
N ILE A 204 -8.61 -11.87 12.63
CA ILE A 204 -9.60 -10.96 12.03
C ILE A 204 -9.25 -9.50 12.31
N GLU A 205 -8.82 -9.19 13.53
CA GLU A 205 -8.33 -7.83 13.87
C GLU A 205 -7.15 -7.43 12.99
N LEU A 206 -6.14 -8.28 12.84
CA LEU A 206 -4.96 -8.00 12.01
C LEU A 206 -5.31 -7.93 10.52
N TYR A 207 -6.21 -8.78 10.06
CA TYR A 207 -6.71 -8.79 8.68
C TYR A 207 -7.38 -7.46 8.31
N ASN A 208 -8.16 -6.88 9.23
CA ASN A 208 -8.81 -5.58 9.03
C ASN A 208 -7.81 -4.42 8.99
N GLN A 209 -6.59 -4.60 9.50
CA GLN A 209 -5.51 -3.61 9.41
C GLN A 209 -4.77 -3.66 8.05
N VAL A 210 -5.02 -4.68 7.21
CA VAL A 210 -4.44 -4.75 5.87
C VAL A 210 -5.11 -3.69 4.98
N PRO A 211 -4.35 -2.73 4.41
CA PRO A 211 -4.91 -1.64 3.60
C PRO A 211 -5.62 -2.17 2.34
N GLU A 212 -6.66 -1.45 1.90
CA GLU A 212 -7.49 -1.85 0.76
C GLU A 212 -6.72 -1.97 -0.57
N GLY A 213 -5.67 -1.18 -0.75
CA GLY A 213 -4.80 -1.28 -1.93
C GLY A 213 -4.08 -2.62 -2.10
N PHE A 214 -4.11 -3.51 -1.10
CA PHE A 214 -3.48 -4.83 -1.13
C PHE A 214 -4.49 -5.97 -1.38
N LEU A 215 -5.45 -5.76 -2.28
CA LEU A 215 -6.55 -6.69 -2.56
C LEU A 215 -6.11 -8.14 -2.78
N ARG A 216 -5.02 -8.39 -3.51
CA ARG A 216 -4.52 -9.75 -3.76
C ARG A 216 -4.16 -10.48 -2.46
N HIS A 217 -3.41 -9.83 -1.58
CA HIS A 217 -3.02 -10.40 -0.28
C HIS A 217 -4.23 -10.53 0.64
N LYS A 218 -5.10 -9.51 0.67
CA LYS A 218 -6.34 -9.51 1.45
C LYS A 218 -7.26 -10.66 1.03
N ASN A 219 -7.51 -10.85 -0.26
CA ASN A 219 -8.31 -11.97 -0.75
C ASN A 219 -7.70 -13.34 -0.37
N SER A 220 -6.38 -13.51 -0.57
CA SER A 220 -5.69 -14.75 -0.18
C SER A 220 -5.80 -15.06 1.31
N LEU A 221 -5.61 -14.05 2.18
CA LEU A 221 -5.81 -14.21 3.62
C LEU A 221 -7.27 -14.51 3.97
N GLY A 222 -8.22 -13.83 3.33
CA GLY A 222 -9.65 -14.05 3.54
C GLY A 222 -10.06 -15.50 3.26
N MET A 223 -9.57 -16.09 2.16
CA MET A 223 -9.82 -17.50 1.84
C MET A 223 -9.27 -18.45 2.91
N ARG A 224 -8.06 -18.21 3.41
CA ARG A 224 -7.47 -19.01 4.50
C ARG A 224 -8.26 -18.88 5.81
N LEU A 225 -8.72 -17.66 6.13
CA LEU A 225 -9.52 -17.42 7.33
C LEU A 225 -10.90 -18.10 7.24
N LEU A 226 -11.52 -18.12 6.06
CA LEU A 226 -12.77 -18.86 5.83
C LEU A 226 -12.60 -20.37 6.03
N GLU A 227 -11.47 -20.95 5.61
CA GLU A 227 -11.15 -22.36 5.83
C GLU A 227 -11.00 -22.70 7.32
N ILE A 228 -10.30 -21.83 8.06
CA ILE A 228 -10.12 -21.96 9.51
C ILE A 228 -11.47 -21.84 10.23
N TYR A 229 -12.30 -20.88 9.83
CA TYR A 229 -13.64 -20.71 10.40
C TYR A 229 -14.47 -21.98 10.25
N ARG A 230 -14.46 -22.61 9.07
CA ARG A 230 -15.15 -23.88 8.84
C ARG A 230 -14.62 -24.97 9.78
N SER A 231 -13.31 -25.10 9.89
CA SER A 231 -12.66 -26.09 10.76
C SER A 231 -13.03 -25.89 12.23
N LEU A 232 -12.97 -24.64 12.72
CA LEU A 232 -13.36 -24.26 14.08
C LEU A 232 -14.84 -24.56 14.36
N SER A 233 -15.74 -24.24 13.41
CA SER A 233 -17.17 -24.52 13.53
C SER A 233 -17.44 -26.01 13.71
N ILE A 234 -16.82 -26.86 12.88
CA ILE A 234 -16.95 -28.32 12.97
C ILE A 234 -16.42 -28.83 14.31
N SER A 235 -15.22 -28.40 14.71
CA SER A 235 -14.62 -28.84 15.99
C SER A 235 -15.45 -28.41 17.21
N ASN A 236 -16.06 -27.22 17.17
CA ASN A 236 -16.95 -26.75 18.22
C ASN A 236 -18.23 -27.59 18.30
N GLU A 237 -18.83 -27.94 17.15
CA GLU A 237 -20.00 -28.81 17.09
C GLU A 237 -19.70 -30.21 17.64
N ILE A 238 -18.58 -30.80 17.25
CA ILE A 238 -18.11 -32.09 17.79
C ILE A 238 -17.95 -32.02 19.31
N SER A 239 -17.29 -30.98 19.83
CA SER A 239 -17.11 -30.81 21.28
C SER A 239 -18.43 -30.68 22.03
N ASN A 240 -19.41 -29.95 21.45
CA ASN A 240 -20.74 -29.82 22.04
C ASN A 240 -21.50 -31.15 22.06
N LEU A 241 -21.45 -31.92 20.97
CA LEU A 241 -22.07 -33.25 20.90
C LEU A 241 -21.42 -34.22 21.90
N GLN A 242 -20.10 -34.20 22.05
CA GLN A 242 -19.39 -35.00 23.06
C GLN A 242 -19.83 -34.64 24.48
N ARG A 243 -19.99 -33.35 24.80
CA ARG A 243 -20.51 -32.91 26.11
C ARG A 243 -21.94 -33.39 26.34
N GLN A 244 -22.80 -33.32 25.31
CA GLN A 244 -24.17 -33.80 25.40
C GLN A 244 -24.24 -35.31 25.61
N LEU A 245 -23.38 -36.10 24.94
CA LEU A 245 -23.33 -37.55 25.13
C LEU A 245 -22.87 -37.95 26.54
N VAL A 246 -21.95 -37.19 27.15
CA VAL A 246 -21.54 -37.43 28.55
C VAL A 246 -22.63 -37.01 29.54
N GLN A 247 -23.41 -35.97 29.22
CA GLN A 247 -24.48 -35.46 30.07
C GLN A 247 -25.82 -36.18 29.88
N GLN A 248 -26.01 -36.94 28.80
CA GLN A 248 -27.15 -37.84 28.72
C GLN A 248 -27.04 -38.76 29.93
N PRO A 249 -27.98 -38.68 30.90
CA PRO A 249 -28.00 -39.59 32.02
C PRO A 249 -27.94 -40.95 31.38
N GLN A 250 -26.86 -41.71 31.65
CA GLN A 250 -26.67 -43.05 31.12
C GLN A 250 -28.05 -43.66 31.13
N PHE A 251 -28.58 -44.06 29.96
CA PHE A 251 -29.79 -44.86 29.91
C PHE A 251 -29.58 -45.83 31.05
N GLN A 252 -30.31 -45.61 32.15
CA GLN A 252 -30.34 -46.54 33.24
C GLN A 252 -30.90 -47.71 32.47
N GLN A 253 -30.02 -48.61 32.03
CA GLN A 253 -30.44 -49.89 31.49
C GLN A 253 -31.45 -50.27 32.53
N PRO A 254 -32.75 -50.35 32.15
CA PRO A 254 -33.81 -50.54 33.11
C PRO A 254 -33.24 -51.63 33.99
N GLU A 255 -33.05 -51.34 35.28
CA GLU A 255 -32.62 -52.37 36.21
C GLU A 255 -33.65 -53.44 35.93
N ILE A 256 -33.25 -54.43 35.13
CA ILE A 256 -34.02 -55.63 34.97
C ILE A 256 -33.90 -56.08 36.40
N GLN A 257 -34.98 -55.85 37.15
CA GLN A 257 -35.24 -56.52 38.40
C GLN A 257 -35.30 -57.98 37.98
N VAL A 258 -34.12 -58.55 37.74
CA VAL A 258 -33.86 -59.97 37.80
C VAL A 258 -34.06 -60.23 39.28
N GLN A 259 -35.33 -60.45 39.61
CA GLN A 259 -35.72 -60.98 40.90
C GLN A 259 -34.77 -62.14 41.19
N GLY A 260 -33.94 -61.95 42.19
CA GLY A 260 -33.40 -63.01 43.02
C GLY A 260 -32.76 -64.18 42.29
N GLN A 261 -31.70 -63.94 41.52
CA GLN A 261 -30.56 -64.84 41.62
C GLN A 261 -29.38 -63.99 42.05
N ALA A 262 -29.07 -64.04 43.35
CA ALA A 262 -27.78 -63.63 43.84
C ALA A 262 -26.73 -64.39 43.03
N GLN A 263 -26.20 -63.76 41.98
CA GLN A 263 -25.02 -64.26 41.31
C GLN A 263 -23.97 -64.34 42.42
N ALA A 264 -23.59 -65.58 42.74
CA ALA A 264 -22.54 -65.86 43.70
C ALA A 264 -21.39 -64.88 43.44
N PRO A 265 -20.75 -64.33 44.49
CA PRO A 265 -19.65 -63.38 44.33
C PRO A 265 -18.69 -63.92 43.26
N MET A 266 -18.66 -63.26 42.10
CA MET A 266 -17.77 -63.66 41.02
C MET A 266 -16.36 -63.65 41.58
N ASN A 267 -15.74 -64.83 41.64
CA ASN A 267 -14.36 -64.97 42.08
C ASN A 267 -13.42 -64.16 41.16
N ALA A 268 -12.22 -63.87 41.65
CA ALA A 268 -11.24 -63.07 40.92
C ALA A 268 -11.00 -63.62 39.49
N GLY A 269 -10.97 -64.95 39.34
CA GLY A 269 -10.82 -65.65 38.06
C GLY A 269 -11.89 -65.28 37.01
N ALA A 270 -13.17 -65.30 37.36
CA ALA A 270 -14.25 -64.96 36.42
C ALA A 270 -14.16 -63.49 35.96
N ARG A 271 -13.75 -62.58 36.84
CA ARG A 271 -13.52 -61.17 36.49
C ARG A 271 -12.34 -61.00 35.54
N LYS A 272 -11.25 -61.75 35.74
CA LYS A 272 -10.10 -61.76 34.81
C LYS A 272 -10.49 -62.25 33.41
N GLU A 273 -11.23 -63.34 33.30
CA GLU A 273 -11.68 -63.87 32.00
C GLU A 273 -12.62 -62.91 31.28
N ARG A 274 -13.54 -62.27 32.02
CA ARG A 274 -14.39 -61.22 31.46
C ARG A 274 -13.57 -60.03 30.96
N ALA A 275 -12.55 -59.61 31.71
CA ALA A 275 -11.65 -58.54 31.30
C ALA A 275 -10.89 -58.89 30.01
N LYS A 276 -10.36 -60.11 29.88
CA LYS A 276 -9.70 -60.57 28.64
C LYS A 276 -10.64 -60.49 27.44
N LYS A 277 -11.87 -60.98 27.58
CA LYS A 277 -12.89 -60.93 26.53
C LYS A 277 -13.29 -59.49 26.16
N ASN A 278 -13.30 -58.58 27.12
CA ASN A 278 -13.52 -57.16 26.87
C ASN A 278 -12.33 -56.52 26.13
N MET A 279 -11.09 -56.89 26.47
CA MET A 279 -9.90 -56.44 25.74
C MET A 279 -9.90 -56.91 24.27
N GLU A 280 -10.30 -58.15 24.00
CA GLU A 280 -10.42 -58.68 22.63
C GLU A 280 -11.42 -57.90 21.78
N LYS A 281 -12.44 -57.32 22.42
CA LYS A 281 -13.47 -56.50 21.76
C LYS A 281 -13.12 -55.01 21.68
N GLY A 282 -11.99 -54.57 22.24
CA GLY A 282 -11.59 -53.17 22.31
C GLY A 282 -12.27 -52.35 23.43
N PHE A 283 -12.96 -53.01 24.36
CA PHE A 283 -13.63 -52.36 25.51
C PHE A 283 -12.66 -52.21 26.70
N PHE A 284 -11.67 -51.33 26.55
CA PHE A 284 -10.56 -51.20 27.50
C PHE A 284 -10.98 -50.65 28.87
N ASN A 285 -11.96 -49.76 28.94
CA ASN A 285 -12.43 -49.16 30.21
C ASN A 285 -13.17 -50.20 31.07
N GLU A 286 -14.01 -51.02 30.44
CA GLU A 286 -14.74 -52.12 31.07
C GLU A 286 -13.79 -53.21 31.53
N ALA A 287 -12.81 -53.57 30.69
CA ALA A 287 -11.74 -54.49 31.07
C ALA A 287 -10.95 -53.98 32.28
N PHE A 288 -10.61 -52.69 32.33
CA PHE A 288 -9.88 -52.11 33.45
C PHE A 288 -10.67 -52.19 34.75
N LYS A 289 -11.98 -51.90 34.69
CA LYS A 289 -12.88 -51.99 35.85
C LYS A 289 -12.95 -53.42 36.40
N ASP A 290 -13.10 -54.42 35.53
CA ASP A 290 -13.13 -55.83 35.93
C ASP A 290 -11.81 -56.27 36.59
N ILE A 291 -10.65 -55.82 36.08
CA ILE A 291 -9.35 -56.10 36.68
C ILE A 291 -9.14 -55.41 38.02
N GLN A 292 -9.55 -54.15 38.18
CA GLN A 292 -9.50 -53.44 39.46
C GLN A 292 -10.26 -54.21 40.54
N GLU A 293 -11.42 -54.72 40.18
CA GLU A 293 -12.22 -55.51 41.09
C GLU A 293 -11.63 -56.90 41.37
N ALA A 294 -11.01 -57.56 40.39
CA ALA A 294 -10.28 -58.80 40.61
C ALA A 294 -9.13 -58.60 41.60
N LEU A 295 -8.39 -57.49 41.49
CA LEU A 295 -7.29 -57.12 42.38
C LEU A 295 -7.77 -56.73 43.79
N LYS A 296 -9.02 -56.28 43.97
CA LYS A 296 -9.59 -56.11 45.32
C LYS A 296 -9.78 -57.45 46.02
N ILE A 297 -10.09 -58.51 45.27
CA ILE A 297 -10.30 -59.87 45.79
C ILE A 297 -8.94 -60.57 46.00
N GLU A 298 -8.04 -60.50 45.02
CA GLU A 298 -6.69 -61.09 45.06
C GLU A 298 -5.62 -60.03 44.73
N PRO A 299 -5.17 -59.23 45.72
CA PRO A 299 -4.24 -58.12 45.50
C PRO A 299 -2.86 -58.51 44.94
N ASN A 300 -2.51 -59.79 45.08
CA ASN A 300 -1.22 -60.35 44.65
C ASN A 300 -1.32 -61.21 43.39
N ASP A 301 -2.46 -61.21 42.69
CA ASP A 301 -2.60 -61.92 41.43
C ASP A 301 -1.69 -61.29 40.34
N ALA A 302 -0.66 -62.04 39.95
CA ALA A 302 0.33 -61.61 38.97
C ALA A 302 -0.28 -61.42 37.57
N GLU A 303 -1.26 -62.24 37.20
CA GLU A 303 -1.94 -62.17 35.91
C GLU A 303 -2.83 -60.93 35.83
N ALA A 304 -3.59 -60.63 36.89
CA ALA A 304 -4.41 -59.41 36.96
C ALA A 304 -3.55 -58.14 36.87
N LYS A 305 -2.38 -58.11 37.55
CA LYS A 305 -1.43 -56.98 37.44
C LYS A 305 -0.86 -56.86 36.02
N ALA A 306 -0.52 -57.98 35.38
CA ALA A 306 -0.04 -57.97 33.99
C ALA A 306 -1.11 -57.46 33.01
N LEU A 307 -2.36 -57.88 33.16
CA LEU A 307 -3.48 -57.38 32.37
C LEU A 307 -3.72 -55.88 32.62
N GLN A 308 -3.64 -55.42 33.87
CA GLN A 308 -3.75 -54.01 34.21
C GLN A 308 -2.67 -53.16 33.52
N ALA A 309 -1.42 -53.62 33.53
CA ALA A 309 -0.31 -52.95 32.87
C ALA A 309 -0.51 -52.91 31.34
N LYS A 310 -0.93 -54.03 30.75
CA LYS A 310 -1.22 -54.13 29.31
C LYS A 310 -2.34 -53.18 28.88
N ILE A 311 -3.41 -53.05 29.66
CA ILE A 311 -4.49 -52.10 29.38
C ILE A 311 -3.96 -50.66 29.40
N LYS A 312 -3.12 -50.30 30.38
CA LYS A 312 -2.53 -48.94 30.48
C LYS A 312 -1.61 -48.60 29.32
N THR A 313 -0.94 -49.57 28.69
CA THR A 313 -0.09 -49.32 27.52
C THR A 313 -0.87 -49.14 26.21
N LEU A 314 -2.15 -49.56 26.18
CA LEU A 314 -3.01 -49.47 25.00
C LEU A 314 -3.89 -48.21 25.01
N GLN A 315 -3.86 -47.43 26.10
CA GLN A 315 -4.51 -46.12 26.25
C GLN A 315 -3.48 -45.01 26.02
#